data_AF-A0A3C0EBH8-F1
#
_entry.id   AF-A0A3C0EBH8-F1
#
_cell.length_a   1.000
_cell.length_b   1.000
_cell.length_c   1.000
_cell.angle_alpha   90.00
_cell.angle_beta   90.00
_cell.angle_gamma   90.00
#
_symmetry.space_group_name_H-M   'P 1'
#
loop_
_entity.id
_entity.type
_entity.pdbx_description
1 polymer ?
#
loop_
_entity_poly.entity_id
_entity_poly.type
_entity_poly.pdbx_seq_one_letter_code
_entity_poly.pdbx_strand_id
1 'polypeptide(L)'
;LPDGLVLGAMLKREDPRDVLVNRWNSPLTQLPDGARIGTGSPRRRVLMNTLCPQATVLPIRGNVDTRLRKGQGEDYDGVVLAAAGLIRLGLTEHIAEYLSPQRFVPPPGQGVLTVEIRGDDYRMQDMLRIVEHTSTR
;
A
#
# COMPACT_ATOMS: atom_id res chain seq x y z
N LEU A 1 0.32 19.61 -10.23
CA LEU A 1 1.43 20.12 -9.40
C LEU A 1 1.33 21.63 -9.40
N PRO A 2 1.84 22.35 -8.37
CA PRO A 2 2.00 23.80 -8.45
C PRO A 2 2.75 24.20 -9.73
N ASP A 3 2.47 25.40 -10.22
CA ASP A 3 3.15 25.93 -11.39
C ASP A 3 4.66 25.94 -11.18
N GLY A 4 5.41 25.52 -12.20
CA GLY A 4 6.87 25.38 -12.14
C GLY A 4 7.38 24.06 -11.54
N LEU A 5 6.51 23.12 -11.12
CA LEU A 5 6.91 21.78 -10.66
C LEU A 5 6.45 20.69 -11.63
N VAL A 6 7.30 19.68 -11.85
CA VAL A 6 7.05 18.56 -12.76
C VAL A 6 7.46 17.22 -12.14
N LEU A 7 6.86 16.12 -12.63
CA LEU A 7 7.31 14.76 -12.31
C LEU A 7 8.52 14.41 -13.18
N GLY A 8 9.70 14.66 -12.64
CA GLY A 8 10.98 14.49 -13.33
C GLY A 8 11.28 13.05 -13.69
N ALA A 9 11.06 12.11 -12.76
CA ALA A 9 11.19 10.68 -13.04
C ALA A 9 10.13 9.82 -12.35
N MET A 10 9.71 8.74 -13.02
CA MET A 10 8.98 7.63 -12.42
C MET A 10 9.91 6.41 -12.35
N LEU A 11 10.23 5.96 -11.14
CA LEU A 11 11.06 4.78 -10.95
C LEU A 11 10.27 3.50 -11.23
N LYS A 12 10.97 2.38 -11.42
CA LYS A 12 10.36 1.07 -11.61
C LYS A 12 9.33 0.79 -10.52
N ARG A 13 8.10 0.46 -10.95
CA ARG A 13 6.99 0.15 -10.05
C ARG A 13 7.29 -1.09 -9.22
N GLU A 14 7.16 -0.95 -7.90
CA GLU A 14 7.13 -2.08 -6.96
C GLU A 14 5.75 -2.75 -6.97
N ASP A 15 5.60 -3.92 -6.36
CA ASP A 15 4.33 -4.63 -6.28
C ASP A 15 3.15 -3.71 -5.90
N PRO A 16 2.17 -3.52 -6.80
CA PRO A 16 1.08 -2.58 -6.58
C PRO A 16 -0.02 -3.14 -5.67
N ARG A 17 0.00 -4.43 -5.32
CA ARG A 17 -1.06 -5.08 -4.55
C ARG A 17 -1.18 -4.52 -3.14
N ASP A 18 -2.38 -4.64 -2.59
CA ASP A 18 -2.56 -4.55 -1.15
C ASP A 18 -2.29 -5.92 -0.51
N VAL A 19 -1.87 -5.93 0.74
CA VAL A 19 -1.57 -7.13 1.52
C VAL A 19 -2.38 -7.14 2.79
N LEU A 20 -2.85 -8.32 3.16
CA LEU A 20 -3.43 -8.60 4.47
C LEU A 20 -2.32 -9.08 5.40
N VAL A 21 -2.26 -8.48 6.57
CA VAL A 21 -1.45 -8.94 7.70
C VAL A 21 -2.42 -9.22 8.83
N ASN A 22 -2.38 -10.40 9.44
CA ASN A 22 -3.24 -10.72 10.58
C ASN A 22 -2.53 -11.72 11.52
N ARG A 23 -3.06 -11.85 12.74
CA ARG A 23 -2.47 -12.69 13.79
C ARG A 23 -2.58 -14.20 13.53
N TRP A 24 -3.50 -14.61 12.65
CA TRP A 24 -3.76 -16.01 12.34
C TRP A 24 -2.94 -16.53 11.16
N ASN A 25 -2.22 -15.64 10.46
CA ASN A 25 -1.55 -15.95 9.20
C ASN A 25 -2.48 -16.65 8.20
N SER A 26 -3.74 -16.20 8.13
CA SER A 26 -4.78 -16.78 7.27
C SER A 26 -5.18 -15.84 6.14
N PRO A 27 -5.67 -16.38 5.00
CA PRO A 27 -6.21 -15.55 3.93
C PRO A 27 -7.52 -14.86 4.35
N LEU A 28 -7.90 -13.83 3.60
CA LEU A 28 -9.09 -13.00 3.78
C LEU A 28 -10.37 -13.84 3.92
N THR A 29 -10.47 -14.93 3.17
CA THR A 29 -11.64 -15.84 3.17
C THR A 29 -11.74 -16.72 4.41
N GLN A 30 -10.70 -16.76 5.25
CA GLN A 30 -10.62 -17.56 6.47
C GLN A 30 -10.50 -16.69 7.73
N LEU A 31 -10.77 -15.39 7.62
CA LEU A 31 -10.85 -14.54 8.79
C LEU A 31 -12.05 -14.94 9.65
N PRO A 32 -11.88 -15.04 10.98
CA PRO A 32 -12.98 -15.30 11.90
C PRO A 32 -14.06 -14.21 11.84
N ASP A 33 -15.29 -14.60 12.18
CA ASP A 33 -16.38 -13.65 12.34
C ASP A 33 -16.03 -12.57 13.37
N GLY A 34 -16.31 -11.31 13.02
CA GLY A 34 -15.99 -10.17 13.86
C GLY A 34 -14.51 -9.75 13.86
N ALA A 35 -13.64 -10.37 13.05
CA ALA A 35 -12.23 -9.98 12.98
C ALA A 35 -12.06 -8.49 12.71
N ARG A 36 -11.25 -7.80 13.54
CA ARG A 36 -11.08 -6.35 13.51
C ARG A 36 -9.91 -5.96 12.62
N ILE A 37 -10.17 -5.57 11.38
CA ILE A 37 -9.12 -5.27 10.40
C ILE A 37 -8.91 -3.76 10.27
N GLY A 38 -7.70 -3.31 10.56
CA GLY A 38 -7.31 -1.90 10.53
C GLY A 38 -7.00 -1.39 9.12
N THR A 39 -7.72 -0.36 8.68
CA THR A 39 -7.33 0.46 7.52
C THR A 39 -7.90 1.88 7.61
N GLY A 40 -7.05 2.88 7.36
CA GLY A 40 -7.50 4.28 7.23
C GLY A 40 -7.99 4.65 5.83
N SER A 41 -7.93 3.73 4.85
CA SER A 41 -8.30 4.01 3.46
C SER A 41 -9.78 3.73 3.20
N PRO A 42 -10.57 4.71 2.72
CA PRO A 42 -11.95 4.48 2.31
C PRO A 42 -12.09 3.42 1.21
N ARG A 43 -11.16 3.40 0.23
CA ARG A 43 -11.12 2.37 -0.83
C ARG A 43 -11.01 0.97 -0.24
N ARG A 44 -10.01 0.76 0.62
CA ARG A 44 -9.79 -0.55 1.26
C ARG A 44 -11.00 -0.94 2.11
N ARG A 45 -11.60 0.00 2.84
CA ARG A 45 -12.80 -0.26 3.66
C ARG A 45 -13.97 -0.76 2.81
N VAL A 46 -14.27 -0.11 1.69
CA VAL A 46 -15.36 -0.54 0.79
C VAL A 46 -15.07 -1.94 0.23
N LEU A 47 -13.85 -2.19 -0.25
CA LEU A 47 -13.48 -3.50 -0.80
C LEU A 47 -13.53 -4.60 0.25
N MET A 48 -13.07 -4.33 1.48
CA MET A 48 -13.16 -5.27 2.60
C MET A 48 -14.61 -5.59 2.96
N ASN A 49 -15.47 -4.58 3.05
CA ASN A 49 -16.90 -4.80 3.37
C ASN A 49 -17.61 -5.65 2.30
N THR A 50 -17.18 -5.56 1.04
CA THR A 50 -17.74 -6.38 -0.05
C THR A 50 -17.18 -7.81 -0.05
N LEU A 51 -15.88 -7.98 0.17
CA LEU A 51 -15.19 -9.27 0.01
C LEU A 51 -15.13 -10.10 1.30
N CYS A 52 -15.26 -9.45 2.46
CA CYS A 52 -15.17 -10.04 3.79
C CYS A 52 -16.17 -9.34 4.72
N PRO A 53 -17.48 -9.46 4.45
CA PRO A 53 -18.52 -8.74 5.20
C PRO A 53 -18.61 -9.14 6.68
N GLN A 54 -18.06 -10.30 7.06
CA GLN A 54 -18.00 -10.75 8.45
C GLN A 54 -16.95 -10.02 9.29
N ALA A 55 -15.97 -9.37 8.66
CA ALA A 55 -14.94 -8.62 9.37
C ALA A 55 -15.42 -7.21 9.72
N THR A 56 -14.99 -6.71 10.89
CA THR A 56 -15.20 -5.33 11.30
C THR A 56 -14.02 -4.47 10.87
N VAL A 57 -14.23 -3.53 9.95
CA VAL A 57 -13.16 -2.64 9.49
C VAL A 57 -13.04 -1.41 10.40
N LEU A 58 -11.87 -1.22 11.01
CA LEU A 58 -11.60 -0.13 11.95
C LEU A 58 -10.59 0.89 11.38
N PRO A 59 -10.73 2.18 11.70
CA PRO A 59 -9.78 3.20 11.25
C PRO A 59 -8.44 3.04 11.99
N ILE A 60 -7.33 3.10 11.25
CA ILE A 60 -5.98 3.03 11.83
C ILE A 60 -5.06 4.11 11.24
N ARG A 61 -4.18 4.68 12.06
CA ARG A 61 -3.17 5.68 11.68
C ARG A 61 -1.79 5.35 12.24
N GLY A 62 -0.78 6.01 11.69
CA GLY A 62 0.65 5.81 11.98
C GLY A 62 1.43 5.38 10.75
N ASN A 63 2.74 5.23 10.88
CA ASN A 63 3.60 4.64 9.85
C ASN A 63 3.42 3.12 9.79
N VAL A 64 4.04 2.45 8.80
CA VAL A 64 3.92 1.00 8.58
C VAL A 64 4.19 0.22 9.87
N ASP A 65 5.34 0.45 10.52
CA ASP A 65 5.74 -0.28 11.74
C ASP A 65 4.74 -0.11 12.88
N THR A 66 4.21 1.10 13.05
CA THR A 66 3.20 1.39 14.09
C THR A 66 1.89 0.66 13.79
N ARG A 67 1.49 0.62 12.51
CA ARG A 67 0.27 -0.09 12.09
C ARG A 67 0.43 -1.60 12.22
N LEU A 68 1.58 -2.16 11.85
CA LEU A 68 1.87 -3.58 12.03
C LEU A 68 1.78 -3.96 13.51
N ARG A 69 2.43 -3.20 14.40
CA ARG A 69 2.37 -3.44 15.85
C ARG A 69 0.94 -3.38 16.39
N LYS A 70 0.17 -2.35 16.00
CA LYS A 70 -1.26 -2.24 16.38
C LYS A 70 -2.10 -3.38 15.82
N GLY A 71 -1.83 -3.81 14.58
CA GLY A 71 -2.49 -4.94 13.90
C GLY A 71 -2.32 -6.30 14.61
N GLN A 72 -1.34 -6.39 15.49
CA GLN A 72 -1.06 -7.57 16.32
C GLN A 72 -1.38 -7.31 17.81
N GLY A 73 -1.94 -6.14 18.14
CA GLY A 73 -2.24 -5.71 19.51
C GLY A 73 -3.68 -6.03 19.93
N GLU A 74 -4.14 -5.44 21.03
CA GLU A 74 -5.48 -5.76 21.57
C GLU A 74 -6.63 -5.16 20.75
N ASP A 75 -6.42 -4.05 20.05
CA ASP A 75 -7.47 -3.30 19.35
C ASP A 75 -7.80 -3.83 17.95
N TYR A 76 -6.85 -4.54 17.32
CA TYR A 76 -6.95 -5.00 15.94
C TYR A 76 -6.46 -6.44 15.84
N ASP A 77 -7.07 -7.20 14.94
CA ASP A 77 -6.68 -8.56 14.66
C ASP A 77 -5.85 -8.69 13.36
N GLY A 78 -5.79 -7.61 12.59
CA GLY A 78 -4.95 -7.46 11.42
C GLY A 78 -5.03 -6.06 10.81
N VAL A 79 -4.28 -5.84 9.73
CA VAL A 79 -4.26 -4.59 8.95
C VAL A 79 -4.15 -4.87 7.46
N VAL A 80 -4.64 -3.93 6.65
CA VAL A 80 -4.40 -3.92 5.20
C VAL A 80 -3.40 -2.83 4.84
N LEU A 81 -2.28 -3.22 4.25
CA LEU A 81 -1.16 -2.34 3.89
C LEU A 81 -0.84 -2.48 2.39
N ALA A 82 0.01 -1.59 1.86
CA ALA A 82 0.50 -1.74 0.48
C ALA A 82 1.70 -2.70 0.47
N ALA A 83 1.74 -3.66 -0.45
CA ALA A 83 2.85 -4.61 -0.59
C ALA A 83 4.19 -3.89 -0.70
N ALA A 84 4.27 -2.89 -1.59
CA ALA A 84 5.46 -2.09 -1.80
C ALA A 84 6.04 -1.46 -0.52
N GLY A 85 5.21 -1.10 0.45
CA GLY A 85 5.66 -0.57 1.73
C GLY A 85 6.40 -1.60 2.56
N LEU A 86 5.88 -2.83 2.62
CA LEU A 86 6.51 -3.92 3.39
C LEU A 86 7.76 -4.45 2.68
N ILE A 87 7.73 -4.58 1.34
CA ILE A 87 8.88 -5.02 0.54
C ILE A 87 10.07 -4.08 0.75
N ARG A 88 9.86 -2.76 0.63
CA ARG A 88 10.94 -1.77 0.80
C ARG A 88 11.54 -1.74 2.20
N LEU A 89 10.76 -2.12 3.21
CA LEU A 89 11.19 -2.18 4.60
C LEU A 89 11.74 -3.57 4.99
N GLY A 90 11.69 -4.57 4.10
CA GLY A 90 12.10 -5.94 4.41
C GLY A 90 11.20 -6.64 5.43
N LEU A 91 9.89 -6.33 5.42
CA LEU A 91 8.89 -6.80 6.39
C LEU A 91 7.87 -7.77 5.77
N THR A 92 8.28 -8.52 4.74
CA THR A 92 7.37 -9.38 3.96
C THR A 92 6.91 -10.63 4.70
N GLU A 93 7.63 -11.04 5.74
CA GLU A 93 7.32 -12.17 6.62
C GLU A 93 6.01 -11.98 7.39
N HIS A 94 5.54 -10.74 7.52
CA HIS A 94 4.25 -10.43 8.15
C HIS A 94 3.05 -10.64 7.20
N ILE A 95 3.28 -10.84 5.89
CA ILE A 95 2.21 -10.90 4.90
C ILE A 95 1.52 -12.26 4.97
N ALA A 96 0.25 -12.26 5.35
CA ALA A 96 -0.61 -13.44 5.31
C ALA A 96 -1.15 -13.68 3.89
N GLU A 97 -1.52 -12.62 3.17
CA GLU A 97 -2.03 -12.73 1.80
C GLU A 97 -1.70 -11.48 0.97
N TYR A 98 -1.29 -11.71 -0.28
CA TYR A 98 -1.32 -10.68 -1.32
C TYR A 98 -2.69 -10.65 -1.98
N LEU A 99 -3.42 -9.55 -1.81
CA LEU A 99 -4.78 -9.42 -2.32
C LEU A 99 -4.76 -9.25 -3.85
N SER A 100 -5.52 -10.09 -4.54
CA SER A 100 -5.61 -10.08 -6.01
C SER A 100 -6.07 -8.71 -6.51
N PRO A 101 -5.37 -8.09 -7.48
CA PRO A 101 -5.73 -6.77 -7.99
C PRO A 101 -7.04 -6.76 -8.80
N GLN A 102 -7.55 -7.93 -9.22
CA GLN A 102 -8.84 -8.06 -9.89
C GLN A 102 -10.02 -7.90 -8.91
N ARG A 103 -9.84 -8.32 -7.64
CA ARG A 103 -10.87 -8.22 -6.59
C ARG A 103 -10.63 -7.03 -5.68
N PHE A 104 -9.36 -6.75 -5.38
CA PHE A 104 -8.92 -5.70 -4.47
C PHE A 104 -8.08 -4.68 -5.25
N VAL A 105 -8.75 -3.89 -6.08
CA VAL A 105 -8.11 -2.98 -7.05
C VAL A 105 -7.20 -1.97 -6.34
N PRO A 106 -5.89 -1.90 -6.66
CA PRO A 106 -4.98 -0.91 -6.09
C PRO A 106 -5.37 0.53 -6.42
N PRO A 107 -4.98 1.52 -5.60
CA PRO A 107 -5.12 2.92 -5.98
C PRO A 107 -4.12 3.27 -7.10
N PRO A 108 -4.41 4.32 -7.89
CA PRO A 108 -3.49 4.82 -8.90
C PRO A 108 -2.09 5.08 -8.32
N GLY A 109 -1.05 4.69 -9.05
CA GLY A 109 0.35 4.92 -8.66
C GLY A 109 0.85 4.10 -7.46
N GLN A 110 0.06 3.22 -6.83
CA GLN A 110 0.57 2.38 -5.74
C GLN A 110 1.77 1.55 -6.20
N GLY A 111 2.85 1.60 -5.42
CA GLY A 111 4.13 0.96 -5.72
C GLY A 111 5.10 1.85 -6.51
N VAL A 112 4.68 2.97 -7.08
CA VAL A 112 5.55 3.90 -7.82
C VAL A 112 6.25 4.86 -6.85
N LEU A 113 7.53 5.14 -7.10
CA LEU A 113 8.21 6.30 -6.56
C LEU A 113 8.40 7.31 -7.67
N THR A 114 8.13 8.57 -7.38
CA THR A 114 8.24 9.67 -8.34
C THR A 114 9.12 10.74 -7.75
N VAL A 115 9.99 11.32 -8.57
CA VAL A 115 10.83 12.46 -8.20
C VAL A 115 10.18 13.73 -8.73
N GLU A 116 9.74 14.60 -7.84
CA GLU A 116 9.26 15.95 -8.17
C GLU A 116 10.45 16.91 -8.24
N ILE A 117 10.48 17.74 -9.29
CA ILE A 117 11.56 18.70 -9.55
C ILE A 117 10.97 20.02 -10.05
N ARG A 118 11.81 21.07 -10.09
CA ARG A 118 11.48 22.28 -10.83
C ARG A 118 11.47 22.02 -12.34
N GLY A 119 10.51 22.59 -13.04
CA GLY A 119 10.30 22.39 -14.49
C GLY A 119 11.37 23.04 -15.36
N ASP A 120 12.08 24.04 -14.84
CA ASP A 120 13.19 24.73 -15.50
C ASP A 120 14.58 24.16 -15.14
N ASP A 121 14.64 23.15 -14.27
CA ASP A 121 15.89 22.50 -13.88
C ASP A 121 16.28 21.39 -14.88
N TYR A 122 16.74 21.80 -16.06
CA TYR A 122 17.15 20.89 -17.13
C TYR A 122 18.30 19.96 -16.74
N ARG A 123 19.19 20.42 -15.84
CA ARG A 123 20.27 19.58 -15.31
C ARG A 123 19.70 18.42 -14.50
N MET A 124 18.73 18.69 -13.63
CA MET A 124 18.07 17.63 -12.87
C MET A 124 17.28 16.69 -13.78
N GLN A 125 16.58 17.21 -14.80
CA GLN A 125 15.88 16.39 -15.79
C GLN A 125 16.82 15.39 -16.48
N ASP A 126 18.00 15.84 -16.90
CA ASP A 126 18.98 14.99 -17.55
C ASP A 126 19.52 13.91 -16.61
N MET A 127 19.87 14.28 -15.38
CA MET A 127 20.31 13.33 -14.36
C MET A 127 19.26 12.25 -14.06
N LEU A 128 17.98 12.60 -14.05
CA LEU A 128 16.90 11.69 -13.71
C LEU A 128 16.58 10.66 -14.81
N ARG A 129 17.07 10.85 -16.04
CA ARG A 129 16.91 9.87 -17.13
C ARG A 129 17.45 8.48 -16.75
N ILE A 130 18.47 8.41 -15.90
CA ILE A 130 19.11 7.14 -15.50
C ILE A 130 18.22 6.28 -14.60
N VAL A 131 17.29 6.90 -13.86
CA VAL A 131 16.37 6.22 -12.93
C VAL A 131 14.94 6.16 -13.44
N GLU A 132 14.66 6.79 -14.59
CA GLU A 132 13.38 6.72 -15.27
C GLU A 132 13.10 5.29 -15.73
N HIS A 133 11.88 4.83 -15.47
CA HIS A 133 11.38 3.57 -15.96
C HIS A 133 10.15 3.81 -16.84
N THR A 134 10.37 3.92 -18.15
CA THR A 134 9.36 4.32 -19.15
C THR A 134 8.07 3.49 -19.08
N SER A 135 8.16 2.18 -18.83
CA SER A 135 6.96 1.33 -18.75
C SER A 135 6.11 1.57 -17.49
N THR A 136 6.63 2.29 -16.50
CA THR A 136 5.88 2.70 -15.31
C THR A 136 5.21 4.07 -15.47
N ARG A 137 5.75 4.94 -16.32
CA ARG A 137 5.24 6.29 -16.56
C ARG A 137 3.85 6.30 -17.20
#